data_AF-A0A2D7BWR9-F1
#
_entry.id   AF-A0A2D7BWR9-F1
#
_cell.length_a   1.000
_cell.length_b   1.000
_cell.length_c   1.000
_cell.angle_alpha   90.00
_cell.angle_beta   90.00
_cell.angle_gamma   90.00
#
_symmetry.space_group_name_H-M   'P 1'
#
loop_
_entity.id
_entity.type
_entity.pdbx_description
1 polymer ?
#
loop_
_entity_poly.entity_id
_entity_poly.type
_entity_poly.pdbx_seq_one_letter_code
_entity_poly.pdbx_strand_id
1 'polypeptide(L)' 'MQWMPAGWKPKAVAVDIDGTITDYNKKLHLEAIESLRRLEDAGIPIILATGNVRAITYGLSRFIGATGPMVCENGGVVWH' A
#
# COMPACT_ATOMS: atom_id res chain seq x y z
N MET A 1 10.27 -24.82 -3.56
CA MET A 1 10.90 -23.77 -4.38
C MET A 1 11.09 -22.56 -3.49
N GLN A 2 12.32 -22.08 -3.27
CA GLN A 2 12.57 -20.93 -2.41
C GLN A 2 12.56 -19.67 -3.28
N TRP A 3 11.50 -18.87 -3.16
CA TRP A 3 11.27 -17.68 -4.00
C TRP A 3 12.15 -16.50 -3.59
N MET A 4 12.70 -16.53 -2.37
CA MET A 4 13.44 -15.43 -1.75
C MET A 4 14.72 -15.94 -1.09
N PRO A 5 15.87 -15.25 -1.25
CA PRO A 5 17.10 -15.60 -0.55
C PRO A 5 16.90 -15.70 0.97
N ALA A 6 17.74 -16.50 1.64
CA ALA A 6 17.74 -16.57 3.10
C ALA A 6 18.01 -15.18 3.70
N GLY A 7 17.20 -14.77 4.68
CA GLY A 7 17.32 -13.46 5.33
C GLY A 7 16.85 -12.28 4.49
N TRP A 8 16.19 -12.51 3.35
CA TRP A 8 15.64 -11.42 2.56
C TRP A 8 14.52 -10.68 3.31
N LYS A 9 14.54 -9.34 3.23
CA LYS A 9 13.49 -8.43 3.74
C LYS A 9 13.20 -7.39 2.66
N PRO A 10 11.93 -7.04 2.38
CA PRO A 10 11.62 -5.97 1.44
C PRO A 10 12.09 -4.62 2.00
N LYS A 11 12.56 -3.75 1.11
CA LYS A 11 12.85 -2.34 1.45
C LYS A 11 11.62 -1.44 1.41
N ALA A 12 10.57 -1.88 0.73
CA ALA A 12 9.26 -1.23 0.61
C ALA A 12 8.25 -2.26 0.12
N VAL A 13 6.96 -2.01 0.32
CA VAL A 13 5.87 -2.82 -0.24
C VAL A 13 4.91 -1.91 -0.99
N ALA A 14 4.70 -2.18 -2.27
CA ALA A 14 3.66 -1.53 -3.06
C ALA A 14 2.39 -2.38 -3.04
N VAL A 15 1.25 -1.75 -2.80
CA VAL A 15 -0.04 -2.43 -2.68
C VAL A 15 -1.14 -1.63 -3.40
N ASP A 16 -1.97 -2.35 -4.14
CA ASP A 16 -3.16 -1.77 -4.77
C ASP A 16 -4.31 -1.60 -3.76
N ILE A 17 -5.31 -0.78 -4.11
CA ILE A 17 -6.47 -0.48 -3.28
C ILE A 17 -7.66 -1.38 -3.64
N ASP A 18 -8.24 -1.17 -4.82
CA ASP A 18 -9.56 -1.68 -5.18
C ASP A 18 -9.53 -3.17 -5.50
N GLY A 19 -10.21 -3.99 -4.69
CA GLY A 19 -10.17 -5.45 -4.81
C GLY A 19 -8.89 -6.08 -4.26
N THR A 20 -8.00 -5.27 -3.67
CA THR A 20 -6.75 -5.73 -3.04
C THR A 20 -6.82 -5.55 -1.52
N ILE A 21 -6.91 -4.31 -1.02
CA ILE A 21 -7.17 -4.02 0.40
C ILE A 21 -8.62 -3.60 0.66
N THR A 22 -9.44 -3.55 -0.38
CA THR A 22 -10.90 -3.44 -0.28
C THR A 22 -11.59 -4.68 -0.83
N ASP A 23 -12.79 -4.95 -0.35
CA ASP A 23 -13.68 -5.97 -0.90
C ASP A 23 -14.42 -5.47 -2.16
N TYR A 24 -15.27 -6.32 -2.75
CA TYR A 24 -16.10 -5.95 -3.91
C TYR A 24 -17.09 -4.81 -3.66
N ASN A 25 -17.36 -4.48 -2.38
CA ASN A 25 -18.20 -3.34 -1.98
C ASN A 25 -17.36 -2.09 -1.65
N LYS A 26 -16.06 -2.11 -1.97
CA LYS A 26 -15.08 -1.06 -1.67
C LYS A 26 -14.88 -0.77 -0.18
N LYS A 27 -15.23 -1.72 0.70
CA LYS A 27 -14.95 -1.61 2.14
C LYS A 27 -13.53 -2.07 2.42
N LEU A 28 -12.80 -1.30 3.22
CA LEU A 28 -11.45 -1.67 3.64
C LEU A 28 -11.46 -2.95 4.47
N HIS A 29 -10.54 -3.86 4.17
CA HIS A 29 -10.29 -5.04 4.97
C HIS A 29 -9.40 -4.67 6.16
N LEU A 30 -9.96 -4.65 7.37
CA LEU A 30 -9.28 -4.12 8.55
C LEU A 30 -7.99 -4.90 8.90
N GLU A 31 -7.98 -6.22 8.73
CA GLU A 31 -6.76 -7.02 8.97
C GLU A 31 -5.66 -6.75 7.94
N ALA A 32 -6.03 -6.35 6.72
CA ALA A 32 -5.05 -5.95 5.71
C ALA A 32 -4.40 -4.63 6.14
N ILE A 33 -5.21 -3.68 6.62
CA ILE A 33 -4.71 -2.40 7.16
C ILE A 33 -3.80 -2.62 8.38
N GLU A 34 -4.17 -3.52 9.29
CA GLU A 34 -3.32 -3.88 10.43
C GLU A 34 -1.98 -4.47 9.98
N SER A 35 -2.00 -5.35 8.97
CA SER A 35 -0.79 -5.93 8.40
C SER A 35 0.12 -4.89 7.75
N LEU A 36 -0.45 -3.93 7.02
CA LEU A 36 0.30 -2.81 6.43
C LEU A 36 0.94 -1.94 7.52
N ARG A 37 0.23 -1.65 8.61
CA ARG A 37 0.78 -0.90 9.75
C ARG A 37 1.93 -1.63 10.44
N ARG A 38 1.83 -2.95 10.60
CA ARG A 38 2.94 -3.76 11.13
C ARG A 38 4.20 -3.71 10.26
N LEU A 39 4.04 -3.55 8.94
CA LEU A 39 5.17 -3.36 8.02
C LEU A 39 5.79 -1.97 8.20
N GLU A 40 4.96 -0.92 8.30
CA GLU A 40 5.42 0.45 8.62
C GLU A 40 6.18 0.49 9.96
N ASP A 41 5.62 -0.11 11.01
CA ASP A 41 6.25 -0.21 12.33
C ASP A 41 7.60 -0.97 12.29
N ALA A 42 7.74 -1.91 11.35
CA ALA A 42 8.98 -2.64 11.09
C ALA A 42 9.97 -1.88 10.17
N GLY A 43 9.68 -0.62 9.84
CA GLY A 43 10.49 0.25 8.99
C GLY A 43 10.41 -0.10 7.50
N ILE A 44 9.34 -0.78 7.06
CA ILE A 44 9.10 -1.09 5.65
C ILE A 44 8.00 -0.14 5.14
N PRO A 45 8.35 0.92 4.39
CA PRO A 45 7.38 1.88 3.88
C PRO A 45 6.40 1.22 2.91
N ILE A 46 5.13 1.62 3.04
CA ILE A 46 4.03 1.20 2.18
C ILE A 46 3.81 2.25 1.09
N ILE A 47 3.73 1.78 -0.14
CA ILE A 47 3.44 2.56 -1.35
C ILE A 47 2.04 2.16 -1.79
N LEU A 48 1.08 3.09 -1.77
CA LEU A 48 -0.24 2.85 -2.37
C LEU A 48 -0.13 3.05 -3.88
N ALA A 49 -0.45 2.01 -4.65
CA ALA A 49 -0.35 2.01 -6.11
C ALA A 49 -1.69 1.65 -6.75
N THR A 50 -2.40 2.64 -7.29
CA THR A 50 -3.82 2.50 -7.64
C THR A 50 -4.19 3.23 -8.94
N GLY A 51 -5.30 2.79 -9.54
CA GLY A 51 -5.98 3.51 -10.62
C GLY A 51 -6.72 4.77 -10.16
N ASN A 52 -6.91 4.99 -8.86
CA ASN A 52 -7.60 6.16 -8.34
C ASN A 52 -6.82 7.46 -8.54
N VAL A 53 -7.57 8.57 -8.56
CA VAL A 53 -7.04 9.93 -8.58
C VAL A 53 -6.29 10.26 -7.29
N ARG A 54 -5.31 11.17 -7.38
CA ARG A 54 -4.41 11.54 -6.27
C ARG A 54 -5.13 11.90 -4.96
N ALA A 55 -6.26 12.60 -5.03
CA ALA A 55 -6.97 13.06 -3.84
C ALA A 55 -7.49 11.89 -2.96
N ILE A 56 -7.97 10.82 -3.59
CA ILE A 56 -8.45 9.63 -2.88
C ILE A 56 -7.27 8.87 -2.26
N THR A 57 -6.22 8.64 -3.06
CA THR A 57 -5.01 7.96 -2.60
C THR A 57 -4.34 8.70 -1.44
N TYR A 58 -4.32 10.03 -1.50
CA TYR A 58 -3.79 10.89 -0.43
C TYR A 58 -4.59 10.77 0.87
N GLY A 59 -5.93 10.82 0.80
CA GLY A 59 -6.76 10.63 1.99
C GLY A 59 -6.49 9.27 2.63
N LEU A 60 -6.44 8.22 1.82
CA LEU A 60 -6.24 6.87 2.30
C LEU A 60 -4.83 6.65 2.87
N SER A 61 -3.77 7.14 2.22
CA SER A 61 -2.40 7.00 2.71
C SER A 61 -2.24 7.61 4.11
N ARG A 62 -2.83 8.79 4.32
CA ARG A 62 -2.82 9.48 5.61
C ARG A 62 -3.55 8.72 6.71
N PHE A 63 -4.70 8.11 6.42
CA PHE A 63 -5.48 7.39 7.43
C PHE A 63 -4.98 5.97 7.72
N ILE A 64 -4.36 5.31 6.73
CA ILE A 64 -3.69 4.03 6.94
C ILE A 64 -2.38 4.23 7.71
N GLY A 65 -1.69 5.34 7.47
CA GLY A 65 -0.36 5.62 8.02
C GLY A 65 0.77 5.21 7.07
N ALA A 66 0.50 5.15 5.76
CA ALA A 66 1.51 4.80 4.76
C ALA A 66 2.53 5.93 4.60
N THR A 67 3.82 5.60 4.69
CA THR A 67 4.93 6.58 4.64
C THR A 67 5.65 6.61 3.31
N GLY A 68 5.42 5.63 2.44
CA GLY A 68 5.99 5.61 1.10
C GLY A 68 5.29 6.57 0.13
N PRO A 69 5.88 6.79 -1.06
CA PRO A 69 5.23 7.54 -2.13
C PRO A 69 3.91 6.89 -2.58
N MET A 70 3.08 7.67 -3.25
CA MET A 70 1.83 7.19 -3.84
C MET A 70 1.95 7.15 -5.36
N VAL A 71 1.44 6.07 -5.96
CA VAL A 71 1.29 5.91 -7.40
C VAL A 71 -0.20 5.95 -7.71
N CYS A 72 -0.62 6.94 -8.47
CA CYS A 72 -2.03 7.23 -8.75
C CYS A 72 -2.29 7.19 -10.27
N GLU A 73 -3.57 7.18 -10.66
CA GLU A 73 -4.00 7.24 -12.06
C GLU A 73 -3.33 6.17 -12.93
N ASN A 74 -3.23 4.95 -12.40
CA ASN A 74 -2.55 3.80 -13.04
C ASN A 74 -1.07 4.08 -13.36
N GLY A 75 -0.41 4.92 -12.58
CA GLY A 75 0.99 5.30 -12.77
C GLY A 75 1.21 6.63 -13.50
N GLY A 76 0.15 7.31 -13.93
CA GLY A 76 0.24 8.64 -14.53
C GLY A 76 0.74 9.72 -13.57
N VAL A 77 0.59 9.50 -12.25
CA VAL A 77 1.04 10.41 -11.20
C VAL A 77 1.82 9.65 -10.14
N VAL A 78 3.03 10.13 -9.82
CA VAL A 78 3.82 9.68 -8.67
C VAL A 78 4.01 10.88 -7.74
N TRP A 79 3.69 10.70 -6.45
CA TRP A 79 3.75 11.77 -5.45
C TRP A 79 4.49 11.28 -4.20
N HIS A 80 5.41 12.09 -3.68
CA HIS A 80 6.21 11.80 -2.48
C HIS A 80 6.15 12.97 -1.50
#